data_AF-A0A9E5MAC4-F1
#
_entry.id   AF-A0A9E5MAC4-F1
#
_cell.length_a   1.000
_cell.length_b   1.000
_cell.length_c   1.000
_cell.angle_alpha   90.00
_cell.angle_beta   90.00
_cell.angle_gamma   90.00
#
_symmetry.space_group_name_H-M   'P 1'
#
loop_
_entity.id
_entity.type
_entity.pdbx_description
1 polymer ?
#
loop_
_entity_poly.entity_id
_entity_poly.type
_entity_poly.pdbx_seq_one_letter_code
_entity_poly.pdbx_strand_id
1 'polypeptide(L)' 'FAVMELIPEKEWTNLSQRLIWHGRRVCHSRKPACGACALAKLCPSYGIGEVDSVRAKELLKSDKDFR' A
#
# COMPACT_ATOMS: atom_id res chain seq x y z
N PHE A 1 -12.41 4.77 19.39
CA PHE A 1 -11.88 3.76 18.45
C PHE A 1 -11.51 4.50 17.16
N ALA A 2 -10.25 4.90 16.98
CA ALA A 2 -9.93 6.02 16.08
C ALA A 2 -10.21 5.79 14.57
N VAL A 3 -10.15 4.55 14.06
CA VAL A 3 -10.35 4.29 12.62
C VAL A 3 -11.82 4.08 12.24
N MET A 4 -12.60 3.46 13.14
CA MET A 4 -14.02 3.16 12.90
C MET A 4 -14.90 4.42 12.87
N GLU A 5 -14.48 5.49 13.55
CA GLU A 5 -15.15 6.78 13.55
C GLU A 5 -14.93 7.58 12.25
N LEU A 6 -13.89 7.26 11.48
CA LEU A 6 -13.52 7.97 10.25
C LEU A 6 -14.18 7.39 8.99
N ILE A 7 -14.67 6.15 9.05
CA ILE A 7 -15.15 5.41 7.88
C ILE A 7 -16.53 4.81 8.17
N PRO A 8 -17.52 4.96 7.26
CA PRO A 8 -18.83 4.34 7.40
C PRO A 8 -18.74 2.83 7.63
N GLU A 9 -19.55 2.28 8.53
CA GLU A 9 -19.53 0.86 8.93
C GLU A 9 -19.59 -0.11 7.75
N LYS A 10 -20.43 0.22 6.75
CA LYS A 10 -20.56 -0.55 5.50
C LYS A 10 -19.25 -0.73 4.71
N GLU A 11 -18.25 0.13 4.92
CA GLU A 11 -16.97 0.10 4.21
C GLU A 11 -15.84 -0.58 4.99
N TRP A 12 -16.05 -1.00 6.25
CA TRP A 12 -14.96 -1.54 7.07
C TRP A 12 -14.28 -2.78 6.48
N THR A 13 -15.09 -3.68 5.92
CA THR A 13 -14.58 -4.89 5.24
C THR A 13 -13.78 -4.50 3.99
N ASN A 14 -14.26 -3.56 3.19
CA ASN A 14 -13.57 -3.08 1.99
C ASN A 14 -12.26 -2.38 2.34
N LEU A 15 -12.25 -1.55 3.38
CA LEU A 15 -11.06 -0.88 3.88
C LEU A 15 -9.99 -1.91 4.26
N SER A 16 -10.38 -2.91 5.05
CA SER A 16 -9.46 -3.95 5.52
C SER A 16 -8.82 -4.70 4.35
N GLN A 17 -9.63 -5.07 3.34
CA GLN A 17 -9.11 -5.71 2.12
C GLN A 17 -8.17 -4.80 1.34
N ARG A 18 -8.53 -3.52 1.15
CA ARG A 18 -7.68 -2.53 0.47
C ARG A 18 -6.33 -2.36 1.16
N LEU A 19 -6.30 -2.31 2.50
CA LEU A 19 -5.06 -2.22 3.28
C LEU A 19 -4.20 -3.49 3.12
N ILE A 20 -4.81 -4.66 3.20
CA ILE A 20 -4.10 -5.95 3.01
C ILE A 20 -3.49 -6.02 1.61
N TRP A 21 -4.26 -5.71 0.57
CA TRP A 21 -3.75 -5.73 -0.80
C TRP A 21 -2.68 -4.69 -1.03
N HIS A 22 -2.84 -3.49 -0.48
CA HIS A 22 -1.83 -2.46 -0.58
C HIS A 22 -0.51 -2.90 0.06
N GLY A 23 -0.55 -3.43 1.28
CA GLY A 23 0.64 -3.93 1.97
C GLY A 23 1.30 -5.12 1.25
N ARG A 24 0.51 -6.02 0.67
CA ARG A 24 1.04 -7.20 -0.04
C ARG A 24 1.59 -6.87 -1.43
N ARG A 25 1.02 -5.89 -2.14
CA ARG A 25 1.34 -5.59 -3.54
C ARG A 25 2.28 -4.42 -3.73
N VAL A 26 2.28 -3.45 -2.81
CA VAL A 26 2.97 -2.16 -2.97
C VAL A 26 3.82 -1.82 -1.74
N CYS A 27 3.20 -1.74 -0.58
CA CYS A 27 3.84 -1.27 0.67
C CYS A 27 4.42 -2.44 1.47
N HIS A 28 5.36 -3.17 0.85
CA HIS A 28 5.98 -4.34 1.47
C HIS A 28 6.69 -3.98 2.77
N SER A 29 6.57 -4.85 3.78
CA SER A 29 7.11 -4.62 5.12
C SER A 29 8.61 -4.29 5.17
N ARG A 30 9.43 -4.90 4.29
CA ARG A 30 10.89 -4.70 4.29
C ARG A 30 11.39 -3.67 3.27
N LYS A 31 10.78 -3.61 2.08
CA LYS A 31 11.20 -2.72 0.99
C LYS A 31 9.97 -2.24 0.22
N PRO A 32 9.27 -1.18 0.68
CA PRO A 32 8.07 -0.70 0.02
C PRO A 32 8.41 0.00 -1.30
N ALA A 33 7.50 -0.11 -2.27
CA ALA A 33 7.61 0.50 -3.60
C ALA A 33 7.13 1.95 -3.59
N CYS A 34 7.77 2.83 -2.79
CA CYS A 34 7.33 4.21 -2.59
C CYS A 34 7.20 5.00 -3.91
N GLY A 35 8.16 4.87 -4.82
CA GLY A 35 8.18 5.54 -6.12
C GLY A 35 7.08 5.12 -7.09
N ALA A 36 6.42 3.99 -6.82
CA ALA A 36 5.29 3.47 -7.60
C ALA A 36 3.98 3.48 -6.80
N CYS A 37 3.97 4.01 -5.57
CA CYS A 37 2.81 4.00 -4.69
C CYS A 37 1.82 5.11 -5.05
N ALA A 38 0.55 4.75 -5.27
CA ALA A 38 -0.52 5.72 -5.55
C ALA A 38 -0.76 6.71 -4.39
N LEU A 39 -0.43 6.31 -3.15
CA LEU A 39 -0.57 7.14 -1.95
C LEU A 39 0.68 7.97 -1.63
N ALA A 40 1.72 7.94 -2.47
CA ALA A 40 3.02 8.56 -2.18
C ALA A 40 2.91 10.04 -1.75
N LYS A 41 2.07 10.83 -2.43
CA LYS A 41 1.88 12.27 -2.16
C LYS A 41 1.22 12.56 -0.81
N LEU A 42 0.47 11.60 -0.27
CA LEU A 42 -0.29 11.73 0.98
C LEU A 42 0.35 10.95 2.13
N CYS A 43 1.38 10.15 1.84
CA CYS A 43 1.98 9.25 2.80
C CYS A 43 3.03 9.98 3.66
N PRO A 44 2.84 10.08 4.99
CA PRO A 44 3.82 10.70 5.86
C PRO A 44 5.13 9.90 5.95
N SER A 45 5.09 8.61 5.61
CA SER A 45 6.25 7.70 5.59
C SER A 45 6.89 7.55 4.21
N TYR A 46 6.55 8.40 3.24
CA TYR A 46 7.17 8.36 1.92
C TYR A 46 8.69 8.56 2.05
N GLY A 47 9.47 7.74 1.34
CA GLY A 47 10.94 7.80 1.35
C GLY A 47 11.65 6.69 2.13
N ILE A 48 10.92 5.90 2.95
CA ILE A 48 11.52 4.75 3.66
C ILE A 48 11.85 3.55 2.75
N GLY A 49 11.30 3.53 1.54
CA GLY A 49 11.48 2.47 0.55
C GLY A 49 12.11 2.96 -0.74
N GLU A 50 11.97 2.18 -1.81
CA GLU A 50 12.48 2.56 -3.12
C GLU A 50 11.66 3.73 -3.68
N VAL A 51 12.29 4.89 -3.84
CA VAL A 51 11.66 6.12 -4.36
C VAL A 51 11.81 6.28 -5.86
N ASP A 52 12.80 5.64 -6.47
CA ASP A 52 12.97 5.68 -7.91
C ASP A 52 11.79 5.00 -8.60
N SER A 53 11.09 5.74 -9.46
CA SER A 53 9.84 5.26 -10.07
C SER A 53 10.02 4.07 -11.01
N VAL A 54 11.22 3.85 -11.55
CA VAL A 54 11.51 2.73 -12.43
C VAL A 54 11.76 1.49 -11.58
N ARG A 55 12.70 1.57 -10.63
CA ARG A 55 13.04 0.46 -9.73
C ARG A 55 11.90 0.09 -8.79
N ALA A 56 11.09 1.06 -8.36
CA ALA A 56 9.94 0.78 -7.49
C ALA A 56 8.85 -0.02 -8.21
N LYS A 57 8.67 0.14 -9.53
CA LYS A 57 7.70 -0.64 -10.30
C LYS A 57 8.06 -2.12 -10.35
N GLU A 58 9.35 -2.44 -10.38
CA GLU A 58 9.84 -3.83 -10.36
C GLU A 58 9.51 -4.55 -9.05
N LEU A 59 9.28 -3.80 -7.97
CA LEU A 59 8.90 -4.35 -6.67
C LEU A 59 7.39 -4.62 -6.56
N LEU A 60 6.56 -4.16 -7.50
CA LEU A 60 5.12 -4.37 -7.45
C LEU A 60 4.77 -5.85 -7.63
N LYS A 61 3.93 -6.37 -6.74
CA LYS A 61 3.42 -7.75 -6.84
C LYS A 61 2.02 -7.79 -7.43
N SER A 62 1.79 -8.76 -8.29
CA SER A 62 0.54 -9.10 -8.94
C SER A 62 -0.04 -10.40 -8.39
N ASP A 63 -1.21 -10.81 -8.88
CA ASP A 63 -1.81 -12.08 -8.49
C ASP A 63 -0.97 -13.30 -8.88
N LYS A 64 -0.10 -13.17 -9.88
CA LYS A 64 0.83 -14.24 -10.28
C LYS A 64 1.88 -14.53 -9.21
N ASP A 65 2.19 -13.55 -8.36
CA ASP A 65 3.24 -13.65 -7.33
C ASP A 65 2.75 -14.33 -6.03
N PHE A 66 1.46 -14.63 -5.94
CA PHE A 66 0.84 -15.26 -4.76
C PHE A 66 0.24 -16.64 -5.05
N ARG A 67 0.43 -17.16 -6.26
CA ARG A 67 0.01 -18.50 -6.70
C ARG A 67 1.19 -19.45 -6.68
#